data_AF-A0A2C6MJE9-F1
#
_entry.id   AF-A0A2C6MJE9-F1
#
_cell.length_a   1.000
_cell.length_b   1.000
_cell.length_c   1.000
_cell.angle_alpha   90.00
_cell.angle_beta   90.00
_cell.angle_gamma   90.00
#
_symmetry.space_group_name_H-M   'P 1'
#
loop_
_entity.id
_entity.type
_entity.pdbx_description
1 polymer ?
#
loop_
_entity_poly.entity_id
_entity_poly.type
_entity_poly.pdbx_seq_one_letter_code
_entity_poly.pdbx_strand_id
1 'polypeptide(L)'
;MIHQDTNASVSGKVPMLKNEDWWAVWLGLFIFLLGLGPIFGSDLLGWVVKVNTWTDISKSFGPLSKAYKGMSGFTSLFLTYLFLLVLTTIGAKAMGANIKRFATGFTVIFAITILCVIIGDNAYIAASPDKQAKLGIGWSLGLGEMGFIIAMIVGLIIGNFFPGVAKYLEEAAKPEWFIKTGIVILGAAVGIKTLGAVGLATTVIVRGLCAVVEAYLIYWPVVYFIARKYFKFTLNGLHPWPPVSLFAVFRRPLPPAGPSVPVPLCR
;
A
#
# COMPACT_ATOMS: atom_id res chain seq x y z
N MET A 1 -23.04 41.19 -7.31
CA MET A 1 -23.57 40.63 -6.06
C MET A 1 -22.87 39.32 -5.79
N ILE A 2 -22.13 39.27 -4.69
CA ILE A 2 -21.40 38.10 -4.20
C ILE A 2 -22.43 37.23 -3.46
N HIS A 3 -22.68 36.01 -3.91
CA HIS A 3 -23.33 35.00 -3.07
C HIS A 3 -22.23 34.26 -2.30
N GLN A 4 -22.01 34.72 -1.07
CA GLN A 4 -21.50 33.87 0.00
C GLN A 4 -22.63 32.93 0.41
N ASP A 5 -22.41 31.63 0.36
CA ASP A 5 -23.16 30.70 1.19
C ASP A 5 -22.18 29.93 2.08
N THR A 6 -22.06 30.53 3.26
CA THR A 6 -21.64 30.05 4.57
C THR A 6 -21.72 28.53 4.79
N ASN A 7 -20.65 28.02 5.40
CA ASN A 7 -20.59 26.84 6.25
C ASN A 7 -21.93 26.31 6.75
N ALA A 8 -22.35 25.15 6.23
CA ALA A 8 -23.20 24.23 6.95
C ALA A 8 -22.48 22.89 7.03
N SER A 9 -21.78 22.70 8.15
CA SER A 9 -21.43 21.39 8.69
C SER A 9 -22.70 20.62 9.01
N VAL A 10 -23.35 20.07 8.00
CA VAL A 10 -24.35 19.03 8.18
C VAL A 10 -23.60 17.72 8.29
N SER A 11 -23.71 17.11 9.47
CA SER A 11 -23.46 15.68 9.72
C SER A 11 -24.37 14.85 8.81
N GLY A 12 -24.04 14.82 7.51
CA GLY A 12 -24.62 13.90 6.57
C GLY A 12 -23.98 12.55 6.85
N LYS A 13 -24.77 11.57 7.32
CA LYS A 13 -24.39 10.16 7.25
C LYS A 13 -24.08 9.85 5.79
N VAL A 14 -22.82 10.01 5.39
CA VAL A 14 -22.32 9.41 4.16
C VAL A 14 -22.59 7.91 4.36
N PRO A 15 -23.40 7.27 3.50
CA PRO A 15 -23.72 5.85 3.65
C PRO A 15 -22.41 5.08 3.86
N MET A 16 -22.37 4.16 4.81
CA MET A 16 -21.14 3.40 5.14
C MET A 16 -20.47 2.79 3.90
N LEU A 17 -21.28 2.47 2.88
CA LEU A 17 -20.89 1.94 1.58
C LEU A 17 -20.19 2.94 0.62
N LYS A 18 -20.11 4.23 0.95
CA LYS A 18 -19.39 5.24 0.14
C LYS A 18 -18.12 5.76 0.82
N ASN A 19 -17.89 5.35 2.07
CA ASN A 19 -16.68 5.74 2.80
C ASN A 19 -15.52 4.81 2.44
N GLU A 20 -14.41 5.40 2.03
CA GLU A 20 -13.18 4.69 1.68
C GLU A 20 -12.65 3.83 2.84
N ASP A 21 -12.75 4.36 4.08
CA ASP A 21 -12.39 3.67 5.32
C ASP A 21 -13.04 2.30 5.45
N TRP A 22 -14.34 2.23 5.18
CA TRP A 22 -15.12 1.00 5.31
C TRP A 22 -14.83 0.02 4.19
N TRP A 23 -14.67 0.50 2.94
CA TRP A 23 -14.30 -0.38 1.83
C TRP A 23 -12.94 -1.04 2.02
N ALA A 24 -11.98 -0.34 2.62
CA ALA A 24 -10.70 -0.94 2.97
C ALA A 24 -10.86 -2.11 3.97
N VAL A 25 -11.73 -1.94 4.98
CA VAL A 25 -12.05 -3.02 5.94
C VAL A 25 -12.77 -4.17 5.26
N TRP A 26 -13.80 -3.91 4.46
CA TRP A 26 -14.56 -4.95 3.77
C TRP A 26 -13.68 -5.76 2.81
N LEU A 27 -12.82 -5.09 2.02
CA LEU A 27 -11.91 -5.77 1.09
C LEU A 27 -10.83 -6.56 1.85
N GLY A 28 -10.23 -5.96 2.87
CA GLY A 28 -9.22 -6.64 3.68
C GLY A 28 -9.78 -7.87 4.39
N LEU A 29 -10.98 -7.75 4.99
CA LEU A 29 -11.66 -8.85 5.65
C LEU A 29 -12.10 -9.93 4.65
N PHE A 30 -12.59 -9.54 3.48
CA PHE A 30 -12.97 -10.49 2.43
C PHE A 30 -11.76 -11.32 1.95
N ILE A 31 -10.64 -10.66 1.65
CA ILE A 31 -9.40 -11.34 1.26
C ILE A 31 -8.90 -12.25 2.39
N PHE A 32 -8.97 -11.78 3.63
CA PHE A 32 -8.61 -12.58 4.80
C PHE A 32 -9.47 -13.85 4.93
N LEU A 33 -10.80 -13.74 4.84
CA LEU A 33 -11.70 -14.88 4.93
C LEU A 33 -11.44 -15.90 3.82
N LEU A 34 -11.17 -15.45 2.59
CA LEU A 34 -10.75 -16.34 1.50
C LEU A 34 -9.39 -17.01 1.79
N GLY A 35 -8.48 -16.30 2.46
CA GLY A 35 -7.17 -16.81 2.87
C GLY A 35 -7.20 -17.79 4.05
N LEU A 36 -8.31 -17.91 4.78
CA LEU A 36 -8.49 -18.93 5.84
C LEU A 36 -8.76 -20.33 5.29
N GLY A 37 -9.07 -20.45 4.00
CA GLY A 37 -9.38 -21.71 3.34
C GLY A 37 -8.43 -22.89 3.67
N PRO A 38 -7.10 -22.70 3.71
CA PRO A 38 -6.16 -23.76 4.09
C PRO A 38 -6.36 -24.33 5.50
N ILE A 39 -6.95 -23.57 6.43
CA ILE A 39 -7.26 -24.03 7.79
C ILE A 39 -8.47 -24.99 7.79
N PHE A 40 -9.39 -24.81 6.85
CA PHE A 40 -10.58 -25.64 6.67
C PHE A 40 -10.41 -26.74 5.60
N GLY A 41 -9.19 -26.94 5.09
CA GLY A 41 -8.86 -27.95 4.07
C GLY A 41 -9.26 -27.57 2.64
N SER A 42 -9.81 -26.37 2.40
CA SER A 42 -10.20 -25.88 1.08
C SER A 42 -9.32 -24.71 0.64
N ASP A 43 -8.34 -24.94 -0.24
CA ASP A 43 -7.41 -23.89 -0.64
C ASP A 43 -7.96 -23.02 -1.78
N LEU A 44 -8.74 -22.00 -1.41
CA LEU A 44 -9.45 -21.10 -2.32
C LEU A 44 -8.56 -20.03 -2.96
N LEU A 45 -7.40 -19.73 -2.37
CA LEU A 45 -6.43 -18.74 -2.89
C LEU A 45 -5.10 -19.37 -3.30
N GLY A 46 -4.99 -20.70 -3.33
CA GLY A 46 -3.76 -21.41 -3.66
C GLY A 46 -3.23 -21.17 -5.08
N TRP A 47 -4.08 -20.68 -5.98
CA TRP A 47 -3.74 -20.28 -7.35
C TRP A 47 -3.14 -18.87 -7.44
N VAL A 48 -3.20 -18.07 -6.36
CA VAL A 48 -2.62 -16.72 -6.32
C VAL A 48 -1.12 -16.80 -6.59
N VAL A 49 -0.60 -15.82 -7.33
CA VAL A 49 0.80 -15.80 -7.73
C VAL A 49 1.70 -15.60 -6.52
N LYS A 50 2.71 -16.45 -6.42
CA LYS A 50 3.86 -16.29 -5.55
C LYS A 50 5.06 -15.95 -6.40
N VAL A 51 5.72 -14.86 -6.02
CA VAL A 51 6.99 -14.45 -6.61
C VAL A 51 8.10 -15.26 -5.95
N ASN A 52 8.95 -15.87 -6.78
CA ASN A 52 10.09 -16.63 -6.32
C ASN A 52 11.38 -15.96 -6.80
N THR A 53 12.41 -16.05 -5.96
CA THR A 53 13.77 -15.69 -6.35
C THR A 53 14.22 -16.60 -7.48
N TRP A 54 14.66 -16.02 -8.61
CA TRP A 54 14.84 -16.77 -9.86
C TRP A 54 16.22 -16.62 -10.47
N THR A 55 16.72 -17.71 -11.05
CA THR A 55 17.88 -17.75 -11.96
C THR A 55 17.43 -17.84 -13.42
N ASP A 56 16.37 -18.61 -13.66
CA ASP A 56 15.66 -18.70 -14.93
C ASP A 56 14.37 -17.88 -14.86
N ILE A 57 14.14 -16.99 -15.83
CA ILE A 57 12.97 -16.10 -15.82
C ILE A 57 11.63 -16.87 -15.83
N SER A 58 11.61 -18.10 -16.36
CA SER A 58 10.42 -18.96 -16.36
C SER A 58 9.98 -19.43 -14.96
N LYS A 59 10.89 -19.38 -13.97
CA LYS A 59 10.65 -19.79 -12.57
C LYS A 59 10.35 -18.61 -11.64
N SER A 60 10.29 -17.39 -12.19
CA SER A 60 9.99 -16.16 -11.44
C SER A 60 8.63 -16.19 -10.74
N PHE A 61 7.66 -16.88 -11.33
CA PHE A 61 6.31 -17.02 -10.79
C PHE A 61 5.92 -18.48 -10.58
N GLY A 62 5.17 -18.74 -9.51
CA GLY A 62 4.49 -20.01 -9.29
C GLY A 62 3.21 -19.82 -8.48
N PRO A 63 2.33 -20.83 -8.43
CA PRO A 63 1.18 -20.80 -7.55
C PRO A 63 1.62 -20.79 -6.09
N LEU A 64 0.85 -20.09 -5.24
CA LEU A 64 1.11 -19.99 -3.80
C LEU A 64 1.13 -21.37 -3.12
N SER A 65 0.26 -22.27 -3.57
CA SER A 65 0.08 -23.59 -2.97
C SER A 65 0.63 -24.73 -3.80
N LYS A 66 1.11 -25.75 -3.09
CA LYS A 66 1.59 -27.01 -3.68
C LYS A 66 0.47 -27.83 -4.32
N ALA A 67 -0.80 -27.57 -3.97
CA ALA A 67 -1.96 -28.24 -4.56
C ALA A 67 -2.15 -27.86 -6.05
N TYR A 68 -1.70 -26.67 -6.46
CA TYR A 68 -1.88 -26.16 -7.81
C TYR A 68 -0.62 -26.26 -8.68
N LYS A 69 0.33 -27.14 -8.35
CA LYS A 69 1.63 -27.30 -9.06
C LYS A 69 1.52 -27.52 -10.58
N GLY A 70 0.38 -28.00 -11.08
CA GLY A 70 0.14 -28.17 -12.53
C GLY A 70 -0.20 -26.87 -13.27
N MET A 71 -0.44 -25.76 -12.56
CA MET A 71 -0.75 -24.46 -13.15
C MET A 71 0.52 -23.69 -13.49
N SER A 72 0.58 -23.08 -14.68
CA SER A 72 1.71 -22.26 -15.07
C SER A 72 1.78 -20.98 -14.21
N GLY A 73 3.00 -20.53 -13.88
CA GLY A 73 3.19 -19.29 -13.10
C GLY A 73 2.56 -18.05 -13.77
N PHE A 74 2.57 -18.01 -15.11
CA PHE A 74 1.92 -16.96 -15.89
C PHE A 74 0.39 -17.01 -15.78
N THR A 75 -0.21 -18.21 -15.73
CA THR A 75 -1.66 -18.37 -15.49
C THR A 75 -2.03 -17.86 -14.09
N SER A 76 -1.26 -18.21 -13.07
CA SER A 76 -1.46 -17.69 -11.70
C SER A 76 -1.33 -16.17 -11.65
N LEU A 77 -0.35 -15.60 -12.34
CA LEU A 77 -0.15 -14.15 -12.44
C LEU A 77 -1.37 -13.47 -13.08
N PHE A 78 -1.82 -13.97 -14.23
CA PHE A 78 -2.97 -13.43 -14.95
C PHE A 78 -4.26 -13.54 -14.13
N LEU A 79 -4.48 -14.67 -13.45
CA LEU A 79 -5.65 -14.87 -12.61
C LEU A 79 -5.62 -13.95 -11.38
N THR A 80 -4.44 -13.74 -10.78
CA THR A 80 -4.25 -12.79 -9.67
C THR A 80 -4.53 -11.36 -10.12
N TYR A 81 -4.02 -10.98 -11.28
CA TYR A 81 -4.31 -9.69 -11.89
C TYR A 81 -5.82 -9.50 -12.09
N LEU A 82 -6.50 -10.47 -12.70
CA LEU A 82 -7.94 -10.38 -12.96
C LEU A 82 -8.75 -10.31 -11.67
N PHE A 83 -8.40 -11.12 -10.68
CA PHE A 83 -9.03 -11.12 -9.37
C PHE A 83 -8.89 -9.78 -8.65
N LEU A 84 -7.66 -9.25 -8.57
CA LEU A 84 -7.41 -7.96 -7.94
C LEU A 84 -8.07 -6.82 -8.72
N LEU A 85 -8.03 -6.85 -10.05
CA LEU A 85 -8.70 -5.86 -10.88
C LEU A 85 -10.20 -5.86 -10.62
N VAL A 86 -10.86 -7.02 -10.62
CA VAL A 86 -12.31 -7.11 -10.36
C VAL A 86 -12.64 -6.62 -8.94
N LEU A 87 -11.93 -7.10 -7.92
CA LEU A 87 -12.19 -6.70 -6.54
C LEU A 87 -11.99 -5.20 -6.31
N THR A 88 -10.86 -4.68 -6.78
CA THR A 88 -10.55 -3.26 -6.60
C THR A 88 -11.47 -2.38 -7.45
N THR A 89 -11.88 -2.83 -8.63
CA THR A 89 -12.84 -2.09 -9.46
C THR A 89 -14.24 -2.03 -8.83
N ILE A 90 -14.68 -3.09 -8.16
CA ILE A 90 -15.95 -3.07 -7.38
C ILE A 90 -15.88 -2.01 -6.28
N GLY A 91 -14.79 -2.01 -5.50
CA GLY A 91 -14.57 -0.98 -4.48
C GLY A 91 -14.47 0.43 -5.07
N ALA A 92 -13.73 0.60 -6.17
CA ALA A 92 -13.58 1.87 -6.87
C ALA A 92 -14.91 2.41 -7.40
N LYS A 93 -15.76 1.53 -7.98
CA LYS A 93 -17.10 1.89 -8.45
C LYS A 93 -17.99 2.38 -7.30
N ALA A 94 -17.95 1.70 -6.15
CA ALA A 94 -18.74 2.11 -4.98
C ALA A 94 -18.29 3.45 -4.38
N MET A 95 -17.01 3.80 -4.53
CA MET A 95 -16.44 5.11 -4.16
C MET A 95 -16.62 6.19 -5.23
N GLY A 96 -17.28 5.89 -6.36
CA GLY A 96 -17.55 6.86 -7.42
C GLY A 96 -16.38 7.13 -8.38
N ALA A 97 -15.38 6.24 -8.45
CA ALA A 97 -14.31 6.36 -9.44
C ALA A 97 -14.80 6.01 -10.87
N ASN A 98 -14.16 6.58 -11.88
CA ASN A 98 -14.37 6.23 -13.27
C ASN A 98 -13.77 4.85 -13.56
N ILE A 99 -14.63 3.86 -13.76
CA ILE A 99 -14.26 2.46 -13.94
C ILE A 99 -13.25 2.26 -15.08
N LYS A 100 -13.42 2.97 -16.21
CA LYS A 100 -12.53 2.78 -17.37
C LYS A 100 -11.13 3.27 -17.06
N ARG A 101 -11.02 4.45 -16.45
CA ARG A 101 -9.74 5.06 -16.11
C ARG A 101 -9.07 4.39 -14.92
N PHE A 102 -9.86 3.90 -13.95
CA PHE A 102 -9.38 3.08 -12.86
C PHE A 102 -8.79 1.76 -13.39
N ALA A 103 -9.52 1.03 -14.23
CA ALA A 103 -9.08 -0.26 -14.75
C ALA A 103 -7.78 -0.13 -15.56
N THR A 104 -7.70 0.85 -16.48
CA THR A 104 -6.47 1.08 -17.27
C THR A 104 -5.30 1.51 -16.38
N GLY A 105 -5.55 2.41 -15.42
CA GLY A 105 -4.53 2.85 -14.47
C GLY A 105 -4.02 1.70 -13.60
N PHE A 106 -4.92 0.87 -13.10
CA PHE A 106 -4.58 -0.32 -12.31
C PHE A 106 -3.74 -1.31 -13.13
N THR A 107 -4.10 -1.59 -14.38
CA THR A 107 -3.32 -2.46 -15.27
C THR A 107 -1.91 -1.94 -15.49
N VAL A 108 -1.75 -0.65 -15.74
CA VAL A 108 -0.43 -0.03 -15.96
C VAL A 108 0.41 -0.11 -14.69
N ILE A 109 -0.14 0.26 -13.53
CA ILE A 109 0.57 0.18 -12.25
C ILE A 109 0.96 -1.28 -11.96
N PHE A 110 0.02 -2.22 -12.12
CA PHE A 110 0.28 -3.63 -11.90
C PHE A 110 1.40 -4.16 -12.81
N ALA A 111 1.37 -3.83 -14.10
CA ALA A 111 2.41 -4.24 -15.04
C ALA A 111 3.79 -3.68 -14.66
N ILE A 112 3.87 -2.39 -14.29
CA ILE A 112 5.12 -1.77 -13.84
C ILE A 112 5.62 -2.44 -12.57
N THR A 113 4.74 -2.69 -11.59
CA THR A 113 5.10 -3.39 -10.35
C THR A 113 5.64 -4.78 -10.63
N ILE A 114 4.98 -5.55 -11.50
CA ILE A 114 5.45 -6.90 -11.88
C ILE A 114 6.83 -6.85 -12.55
N LEU A 115 7.08 -5.89 -13.44
CA LEU A 115 8.41 -5.72 -14.04
C LEU A 115 9.47 -5.38 -12.98
N CYS A 116 9.18 -4.46 -12.06
CA CYS A 116 10.09 -4.10 -10.98
C CYS A 116 10.40 -5.29 -10.07
N VAL A 117 9.38 -6.10 -9.77
CA VAL A 117 9.49 -7.30 -8.94
C VAL A 117 10.30 -8.39 -9.65
N ILE A 118 10.09 -8.63 -10.95
CA ILE A 118 10.93 -9.57 -11.73
C ILE A 118 12.39 -9.14 -11.68
N ILE A 119 12.68 -7.85 -11.89
CA ILE A 119 14.06 -7.34 -11.85
C ILE A 119 14.65 -7.50 -10.44
N GLY A 120 13.90 -7.14 -9.41
CA GLY A 120 14.35 -7.14 -8.02
C GLY A 120 14.53 -8.53 -7.40
N ASP A 121 13.73 -9.52 -7.80
CA ASP A 121 13.81 -10.90 -7.32
C ASP A 121 14.76 -11.79 -8.14
N ASN A 122 15.60 -11.18 -8.98
CA ASN A 122 16.71 -11.89 -9.58
C ASN A 122 17.62 -12.48 -8.50
N ALA A 123 18.05 -13.73 -8.66
CA ALA A 123 18.77 -14.45 -7.63
C ALA A 123 20.10 -13.83 -7.22
N TYR A 124 20.80 -13.12 -8.11
CA TYR A 124 22.03 -12.39 -7.75
C TYR A 124 21.77 -11.17 -6.86
N ILE A 125 20.53 -10.68 -6.82
CA ILE A 125 20.12 -9.52 -6.01
C ILE A 125 19.45 -9.99 -4.72
N ALA A 126 18.47 -10.89 -4.83
CA ALA A 126 17.56 -11.24 -3.74
C ALA A 126 17.84 -12.57 -3.02
N ALA A 127 18.80 -13.38 -3.48
CA ALA A 127 19.07 -14.65 -2.80
C ALA A 127 19.80 -14.41 -1.47
N SER A 128 19.10 -14.62 -0.36
CA SER A 128 19.70 -14.75 0.98
C SER A 128 20.61 -15.98 1.05
N PRO A 129 21.55 -16.08 2.02
CA PRO A 129 22.46 -17.22 2.13
C PRO A 129 21.77 -18.59 2.09
N ASP A 130 20.60 -18.74 2.73
CA ASP A 130 19.80 -19.96 2.71
C ASP A 130 19.22 -20.31 1.32
N LYS A 131 18.92 -19.29 0.52
CA LYS A 131 18.42 -19.43 -0.85
C LYS A 131 19.57 -19.64 -1.84
N GLN A 132 20.73 -19.03 -1.60
CA GLN A 132 21.94 -19.20 -2.43
C GLN A 132 22.36 -20.67 -2.49
N ALA A 133 22.43 -21.34 -1.33
CA ALA A 133 22.76 -22.76 -1.26
C ALA A 133 21.77 -23.66 -2.02
N LYS A 134 20.47 -23.28 -2.04
CA LYS A 134 19.42 -24.00 -2.78
C LYS A 134 19.42 -23.73 -4.27
N LEU A 135 19.97 -22.59 -4.69
CA LEU A 135 20.02 -22.15 -6.09
C LEU A 135 21.37 -22.46 -6.76
N GLY A 136 22.38 -22.88 -5.99
CA GLY A 136 23.71 -23.25 -6.50
C GLY A 136 24.52 -22.06 -7.02
N ILE A 137 24.30 -20.85 -6.50
CA ILE A 137 24.93 -19.61 -6.98
C ILE A 137 26.11 -19.24 -6.06
N GLY A 138 27.24 -18.84 -6.65
CA GLY A 138 28.46 -18.50 -5.90
C GLY A 138 28.44 -17.15 -5.18
N TRP A 139 27.52 -16.24 -5.52
CA TRP A 139 27.39 -14.92 -4.88
C TRP A 139 25.98 -14.33 -5.05
N SER A 140 25.55 -13.51 -4.10
CA SER A 140 24.38 -12.63 -4.25
C SER A 140 24.46 -11.48 -3.23
N LEU A 141 23.83 -10.34 -3.55
CA LEU A 141 23.69 -9.19 -2.67
C LEU A 141 22.89 -9.49 -1.40
N GLY A 142 22.03 -10.51 -1.42
CA GLY A 142 21.22 -10.91 -0.26
C GLY A 142 20.11 -9.92 0.11
N LEU A 143 19.78 -8.99 -0.77
CA LEU A 143 18.76 -7.98 -0.58
C LEU A 143 17.41 -8.52 -1.08
N GLY A 144 16.72 -9.24 -0.20
CA GLY A 144 15.38 -9.74 -0.50
C GLY A 144 14.40 -8.59 -0.82
N GLU A 145 13.47 -8.83 -1.74
CA GLU A 145 12.36 -7.93 -2.07
C GLU A 145 12.78 -6.54 -2.62
N MET A 146 13.98 -6.43 -3.21
CA MET A 146 14.46 -5.20 -3.87
C MET A 146 13.50 -4.66 -4.94
N GLY A 147 12.59 -5.50 -5.45
CA GLY A 147 11.55 -5.09 -6.38
C GLY A 147 10.67 -3.95 -5.87
N PHE A 148 10.37 -3.88 -4.57
CA PHE A 148 9.58 -2.79 -3.99
C PHE A 148 10.35 -1.47 -3.95
N ILE A 149 11.65 -1.52 -3.67
CA ILE A 149 12.51 -0.32 -3.68
C ILE A 149 12.64 0.22 -5.11
N ILE A 150 12.85 -0.67 -6.08
CA ILE A 150 12.87 -0.30 -7.50
C ILE A 150 11.53 0.30 -7.92
N ALA A 151 10.40 -0.30 -7.51
CA ALA A 151 9.07 0.22 -7.81
C ALA A 151 8.87 1.64 -7.22
N MET A 152 9.37 1.91 -6.02
CA MET A 152 9.33 3.25 -5.42
C MET A 152 10.14 4.27 -6.24
N ILE A 153 11.36 3.91 -6.67
CA ILE A 153 12.21 4.78 -7.50
C ILE A 153 11.52 5.08 -8.83
N VAL A 154 10.99 4.05 -9.50
CA VAL A 154 10.25 4.20 -10.76
C VAL A 154 9.02 5.08 -10.57
N GLY A 155 8.27 4.89 -9.49
CA GLY A 155 7.13 5.74 -9.14
C GLY A 155 7.51 7.20 -8.97
N LEU A 156 8.65 7.48 -8.31
CA LEU A 156 9.17 8.83 -8.13
C LEU A 156 9.63 9.44 -9.47
N ILE A 157 10.25 8.66 -10.35
CA ILE A 157 10.61 9.11 -11.70
C ILE A 157 9.35 9.48 -12.51
N ILE A 158 8.34 8.61 -12.52
CA ILE A 158 7.08 8.87 -13.23
C ILE A 158 6.39 10.13 -12.67
N GLY A 159 6.35 10.28 -11.34
CA GLY A 159 5.75 11.42 -10.68
C GLY A 159 6.41 12.77 -11.00
N ASN A 160 7.74 12.80 -11.14
CA ASN A 160 8.49 14.04 -11.38
C ASN A 160 8.65 14.37 -12.86
N PHE A 161 8.95 13.37 -13.70
CA PHE A 161 9.29 13.60 -15.10
C PHE A 161 8.10 13.43 -16.06
N PHE A 162 7.05 12.72 -15.65
CA PHE A 162 5.88 12.42 -16.50
C PHE A 162 4.55 12.78 -15.82
N PRO A 163 4.31 14.07 -15.51
CA PRO A 163 3.14 14.52 -14.74
C PRO A 163 1.80 14.19 -15.41
N GLY A 164 1.74 14.13 -16.75
CA GLY A 164 0.55 13.72 -17.48
C GLY A 164 0.17 12.26 -17.25
N VAL A 165 1.17 11.37 -17.21
CA VAL A 165 0.98 9.95 -16.88
C VAL A 165 0.60 9.81 -15.41
N ALA A 166 1.29 10.53 -14.50
CA ALA A 166 0.96 10.53 -13.08
C ALA A 166 -0.50 10.94 -12.82
N LYS A 167 -0.97 12.02 -13.45
CA LYS A 167 -2.37 12.48 -13.37
C LYS A 167 -3.34 11.46 -13.95
N TYR A 168 -2.97 10.74 -15.00
CA TYR A 168 -3.82 9.68 -15.55
C TYR A 168 -3.97 8.50 -14.57
N LEU A 169 -2.87 8.11 -13.91
CA LEU A 169 -2.80 7.00 -12.96
C LEU A 169 -3.35 7.32 -11.57
N GLU A 170 -3.46 8.60 -11.20
CA GLU A 170 -3.93 9.08 -9.90
C GLU A 170 -5.28 8.47 -9.47
N GLU A 171 -6.17 8.24 -10.43
CA GLU A 171 -7.48 7.65 -10.16
C GLU A 171 -7.41 6.20 -9.65
N ALA A 172 -6.40 5.46 -10.13
CA ALA A 172 -6.09 4.11 -9.67
C ALA A 172 -5.10 4.10 -8.50
N ALA A 173 -4.30 5.15 -8.32
CA ALA A 173 -3.27 5.28 -7.29
C ALA A 173 -3.77 6.06 -6.07
N LYS A 174 -4.76 5.52 -5.35
CA LYS A 174 -5.26 6.08 -4.09
C LYS A 174 -4.49 5.52 -2.88
N PRO A 175 -3.41 6.16 -2.41
CA PRO A 175 -2.54 5.58 -1.39
C PRO A 175 -3.28 5.30 -0.09
N GLU A 176 -4.20 6.18 0.33
CA GLU A 176 -4.94 6.05 1.57
C GLU A 176 -5.75 4.73 1.63
N TRP A 177 -6.48 4.43 0.56
CA TRP A 177 -7.29 3.21 0.46
C TRP A 177 -6.44 1.94 0.49
N PHE A 178 -5.34 1.89 -0.27
CA PHE A 178 -4.45 0.72 -0.30
C PHE A 178 -3.69 0.53 1.00
N ILE A 179 -3.24 1.61 1.65
CA ILE A 179 -2.55 1.55 2.94
C ILE A 179 -3.48 0.97 4.00
N LYS A 180 -4.73 1.47 4.08
CA LYS A 180 -5.73 0.94 5.03
C LYS A 180 -6.04 -0.53 4.78
N THR A 181 -6.24 -0.91 3.52
CA THR A 181 -6.51 -2.30 3.14
C THR A 181 -5.32 -3.20 3.53
N GLY A 182 -4.09 -2.73 3.29
CA GLY A 182 -2.86 -3.41 3.66
C GLY A 182 -2.72 -3.61 5.17
N ILE A 183 -3.05 -2.61 5.99
CA ILE A 183 -3.02 -2.72 7.45
C ILE A 183 -3.98 -3.81 7.94
N VAL A 184 -5.19 -3.90 7.37
CA VAL A 184 -6.17 -4.94 7.73
C VAL A 184 -5.64 -6.33 7.36
N ILE A 185 -5.12 -6.51 6.15
CA ILE A 185 -4.57 -7.79 5.68
C ILE A 185 -3.35 -8.20 6.51
N LEU A 186 -2.42 -7.27 6.76
CA LEU A 186 -1.21 -7.52 7.55
C LEU A 186 -1.55 -7.86 9.01
N GLY A 187 -2.47 -7.12 9.63
CA GLY A 187 -2.92 -7.41 10.99
C GLY A 187 -3.52 -8.82 11.10
N ALA A 188 -4.33 -9.22 10.12
CA ALA A 188 -4.93 -10.54 10.09
C ALA A 188 -3.89 -11.65 9.84
N ALA A 189 -2.91 -11.41 8.96
CA ALA A 189 -1.81 -12.34 8.69
C ALA A 189 -0.90 -12.54 9.92
N VAL A 190 -0.58 -11.46 10.65
CA VAL A 190 0.15 -11.55 11.93
C VAL A 190 -0.68 -12.30 12.96
N GLY A 191 -1.98 -12.03 13.05
CA GLY A 191 -2.91 -12.72 13.96
C GLY A 191 -2.94 -14.24 13.75
N ILE A 192 -2.96 -14.74 12.51
CA ILE A 192 -2.88 -16.20 12.27
C ILE A 192 -1.50 -16.76 12.68
N LYS A 193 -0.42 -16.05 12.34
CA LYS A 193 0.95 -16.50 12.66
C LYS A 193 1.20 -16.57 14.17
N THR A 194 0.60 -15.67 14.95
CA THR A 194 0.72 -15.69 16.41
C THR A 194 -0.03 -16.87 17.05
N LEU A 195 -1.14 -17.34 16.46
CA LEU A 195 -1.84 -18.54 16.93
C LEU A 195 -0.99 -19.81 16.80
N GLY A 196 -0.19 -19.93 15.74
CA GLY A 196 0.68 -21.09 15.51
C GLY A 196 2.01 -21.07 16.28
N ALA A 197 2.37 -19.94 16.89
CA ALA A 197 3.66 -19.75 17.56
C ALA A 197 3.53 -18.86 18.82
N VAL A 198 2.83 -19.37 19.84
CA VAL A 198 2.50 -18.64 21.08
C VAL A 198 3.73 -18.03 21.77
N GLY A 199 4.87 -18.72 21.75
CA GLY A 199 6.13 -18.19 22.33
C GLY A 199 6.68 -16.96 21.60
N LEU A 200 6.52 -16.88 20.28
CA LEU A 200 6.87 -15.69 19.50
C LEU A 200 5.81 -14.60 19.61
N ALA A 201 4.54 -14.99 19.75
CA ALA A 201 3.41 -14.06 19.85
C ALA A 201 3.56 -13.05 20.98
N THR A 202 3.94 -13.50 22.18
CA THR A 202 4.16 -12.59 23.33
C THR A 202 5.24 -11.56 23.02
N THR A 203 6.36 -11.98 22.41
CA THR A 203 7.43 -11.04 22.04
C THR A 203 7.00 -10.03 20.98
N VAL A 204 6.18 -10.44 20.01
CA VAL A 204 5.67 -9.56 18.95
C VAL A 204 4.65 -8.57 19.51
N ILE A 205 3.75 -9.01 20.39
CA ILE A 205 2.74 -8.15 21.02
C ILE A 205 3.40 -7.14 21.95
N VAL A 206 4.34 -7.57 22.79
CA VAL A 206 5.06 -6.68 23.72
C VAL A 206 5.94 -5.69 22.96
N ARG A 207 6.65 -6.12 21.91
CA ARG A 207 7.41 -5.21 21.05
C ARG A 207 6.50 -4.25 20.29
N GLY A 208 5.33 -4.69 19.83
CA GLY A 208 4.33 -3.84 19.19
C GLY A 208 3.81 -2.76 20.14
N LEU A 209 3.43 -3.13 21.36
CA LEU A 209 3.01 -2.18 22.40
C LEU A 209 4.13 -1.20 22.77
N CYS A 210 5.36 -1.70 22.93
CA CYS A 210 6.53 -0.87 23.21
C CYS A 210 6.80 0.12 22.06
N ALA A 211 6.72 -0.33 20.80
CA ALA A 211 6.89 0.52 19.62
C ALA A 211 5.81 1.61 19.53
N VAL A 212 4.56 1.31 19.93
CA VAL A 212 3.50 2.33 20.01
C VAL A 212 3.86 3.39 21.05
N VAL A 213 4.27 2.96 22.25
CA VAL A 213 4.69 3.87 23.32
C VAL A 213 5.89 4.72 22.88
N GLU A 214 6.90 4.12 22.24
CA GLU A 214 8.08 4.80 21.71
C GLU A 214 7.71 5.83 20.63
N ALA A 215 6.81 5.47 19.71
CA ALA A 215 6.36 6.38 18.66
C ALA A 215 5.63 7.61 19.23
N TYR A 216 4.77 7.43 20.23
CA TYR A 216 4.02 8.53 20.83
C TYR A 216 4.85 9.37 21.80
N LEU A 217 5.72 8.76 22.61
CA LEU A 217 6.48 9.47 23.65
C LEU A 217 7.83 10.01 23.17
N ILE A 218 8.46 9.39 22.18
CA ILE A 218 9.82 9.76 21.74
C ILE A 218 9.79 10.41 20.37
N TYR A 219 9.25 9.74 19.34
CA TYR A 219 9.32 10.29 17.98
C TYR A 219 8.51 11.58 17.84
N TRP A 220 7.30 11.63 18.42
CA TRP A 220 6.44 12.81 18.29
C TRP A 220 7.04 14.07 18.95
N PRO A 221 7.50 14.04 20.22
CA PRO A 221 8.12 15.22 20.83
C PRO A 221 9.44 15.62 20.17
N VAL A 222 10.24 14.65 19.74
CA VAL A 222 11.52 14.92 19.06
C VAL A 222 11.29 15.59 17.70
N VAL A 223 10.38 15.05 16.87
CA VAL A 223 10.03 15.67 15.59
C VAL A 223 9.44 17.06 15.80
N TYR A 224 8.54 17.22 16.78
CA TYR A 224 7.96 18.52 17.14
C TYR A 224 9.05 19.53 17.56
N PHE A 225 10.00 19.11 18.39
CA PHE A 225 11.12 19.94 18.83
C PHE A 225 12.03 20.35 17.67
N ILE A 226 12.41 19.40 16.81
CA ILE A 226 13.25 19.66 15.63
C ILE A 226 12.54 20.63 14.67
N ALA A 227 11.26 20.39 14.38
CA ALA A 227 10.44 21.25 13.53
C ALA A 227 10.36 22.70 14.05
N ARG A 228 10.29 22.89 15.38
CA ARG A 228 10.26 24.21 16.01
C ARG A 228 11.62 24.89 16.04
N LYS A 229 12.68 24.16 16.42
CA LYS A 229 14.01 24.72 16.66
C LYS A 229 14.78 25.00 15.37
N TYR A 230 14.69 24.12 14.39
CA TYR A 230 15.47 24.21 13.16
C TYR A 230 14.67 24.78 11.98
N PHE A 231 13.41 24.37 11.82
CA PHE A 231 12.57 24.79 10.68
C PHE A 231 11.65 25.98 10.98
N LYS A 232 11.51 26.40 12.25
CA LYS A 232 10.73 27.57 12.69
C LYS A 232 9.31 27.64 12.12
N PHE A 233 8.64 26.51 11.92
CA PHE A 233 7.25 26.51 11.44
C PHE A 233 6.34 27.29 12.42
N THR A 234 5.62 28.29 11.90
CA THR A 234 4.70 29.14 12.69
C THR A 234 3.38 28.41 13.00
N LEU A 235 2.75 28.77 14.13
CA LEU A 235 1.52 28.12 14.62
C LEU A 235 0.33 28.24 13.63
N ASN A 236 0.33 29.23 12.75
CA ASN A 236 -0.82 29.55 11.88
C ASN A 236 -1.01 28.57 10.70
N GLY A 237 -0.12 27.59 10.53
CA GLY A 237 -0.30 26.46 9.61
C GLY A 237 -0.55 25.11 10.30
N LEU A 238 -0.51 25.06 11.63
CA LEU A 238 -0.67 23.86 12.44
C LEU A 238 -1.67 24.21 13.55
N HIS A 239 -2.97 24.07 13.23
CA HIS A 239 -4.01 23.92 14.26
C HIS A 239 -3.47 22.91 15.29
N PRO A 240 -3.55 23.18 16.61
CA PRO A 240 -2.90 22.36 17.64
C PRO A 240 -3.37 20.92 17.45
N TRP A 241 -2.50 20.06 16.90
CA TRP A 241 -2.82 18.70 16.49
C TRP A 241 -3.09 17.87 17.75
N PRO A 242 -4.35 17.55 18.09
CA PRO A 242 -4.64 16.57 19.12
C PRO A 242 -4.49 15.16 18.49
N PRO A 243 -4.42 14.09 19.29
CA PRO A 243 -3.83 12.80 18.93
C PRO A 243 -4.59 11.95 17.90
N VAL A 244 -5.65 12.46 17.25
CA VAL A 244 -6.58 11.66 16.41
C VAL A 244 -6.49 12.01 14.93
N SER A 245 -5.79 13.09 14.56
CA SER A 245 -5.90 13.67 13.22
C SER A 245 -4.88 13.18 12.20
N LEU A 246 -4.03 12.17 12.46
CA LEU A 246 -3.21 11.59 11.40
C LEU A 246 -4.07 11.07 10.21
N PHE A 247 -5.32 10.66 10.49
CA PHE A 247 -6.33 10.34 9.46
C PHE A 247 -6.95 11.58 8.77
N ALA A 248 -6.87 12.76 9.37
CA ALA A 248 -7.40 14.01 8.81
C ALA A 248 -6.44 14.71 7.84
N VAL A 249 -5.12 14.40 7.88
CA VAL A 249 -4.16 14.87 6.87
C VAL A 249 -4.48 14.26 5.50
N PHE A 250 -4.84 12.98 5.46
CA PHE A 250 -5.20 12.29 4.23
C PHE A 250 -6.56 12.73 3.64
N ARG A 251 -7.45 13.31 4.45
CA ARG A 251 -8.77 13.81 4.01
C ARG A 251 -8.78 15.23 3.42
N ARG A 252 -7.65 15.94 3.28
CA ARG A 252 -7.68 17.29 2.68
C ARG A 252 -7.56 17.19 1.15
N PRO A 253 -8.62 17.50 0.37
CA PRO A 253 -8.42 17.78 -1.05
C PRO A 253 -7.48 18.99 -1.18
N LEU A 254 -6.57 18.93 -2.15
CA LEU A 254 -5.71 20.06 -2.52
C LEU A 254 -6.59 21.30 -2.74
N PRO A 255 -6.25 22.46 -2.14
CA PRO A 255 -6.98 23.68 -2.41
C PRO A 255 -6.87 23.99 -3.92
N PRO A 256 -7.96 24.40 -4.59
CA PRO A 256 -7.88 24.84 -5.97
C PRO A 256 -6.91 26.02 -6.06
N ALA A 257 -6.07 26.04 -7.10
CA ALA A 257 -5.13 27.12 -7.36
C ALA A 257 -5.90 28.45 -7.53
N GLY A 258 -5.94 29.24 -6.45
CA GLY A 258 -6.43 30.61 -6.46
C GLY A 258 -5.41 31.55 -7.10
N PRO A 259 -5.85 32.72 -7.62
CA PRO A 259 -5.03 33.56 -8.47
C PRO A 259 -3.82 34.12 -7.73
N SER A 260 -2.70 34.16 -8.46
CA SER A 260 -1.38 34.66 -8.03
C SER A 260 -1.49 36.05 -7.40
N VAL A 261 -1.31 36.12 -6.08
CA VAL A 261 -1.11 37.39 -5.37
C VAL A 261 0.31 37.86 -5.69
N PRO A 262 0.51 39.07 -6.26
CA PRO A 262 1.84 39.58 -6.56
C PRO A 262 2.61 39.89 -5.27
N VAL A 263 3.83 39.38 -5.20
CA VAL A 263 4.79 39.65 -4.13
C VAL A 263 5.19 41.14 -4.17
N PRO A 264 5.07 41.91 -3.07
CA PRO A 264 5.53 43.29 -3.07
C PRO A 264 7.06 43.31 -3.10
N LEU A 265 7.61 43.95 -4.13
CA LEU A 265 9.01 44.36 -4.23
C LEU A 265 9.35 45.27 -3.04
N CYS A 266 10.31 44.84 -2.21
CA CYS A 266 10.94 45.68 -1.20
C CYS A 266 11.51 46.94 -1.85
N ARG A 267 11.21 48.09 -1.24
CA ARG A 267 11.95 49.35 -1.38
C ARG A 267 12.57 49.68 -0.03
#